data_AF-A0A7S0IPT7-F1
#
_entry.id   AF-A0A7S0IPT7-F1
#
_cell.length_a   1.000
_cell.length_b   1.000
_cell.length_c   1.000
_cell.angle_alpha   90.00
_cell.angle_beta   90.00
_cell.angle_gamma   90.00
#
_symmetry.space_group_name_H-M   'P 1'
#
loop_
_entity.id
_entity.type
_entity.pdbx_description
1 polymer ?
#
loop_
_entity_poly.entity_id
_entity_poly.type
_entity_poly.pdbx_seq_one_letter_code
_entity_poly.pdbx_strand_id
1 'polypeptide(L)'
;PEAQLGTAPHLVNYLNGVSSLLRHGLTSCDDGFGSASRMRNCGNPSAEGFADGALSWAPRSADAAGVAEELSVLLTAGRLNAANAQLVEDEYFFEGGGVSGLVSAAELITLAPEFVSAAHNAPAAPRAQKRVVESSGRPYKVAIVLFLNGGAD
;
A
#
# COMPACT_ATOMS: atom_id res chain seq x y z
N PRO A 1 -0.85 14.77 9.94
CA PRO A 1 -0.36 13.40 9.64
C PRO A 1 -1.56 12.46 9.59
N GLU A 2 -2.01 12.09 8.39
CA GLU A 2 -3.19 11.23 8.19
C GLU A 2 -3.02 9.87 8.91
N ALA A 3 -1.78 9.38 9.01
CA ALA A 3 -1.42 8.21 9.80
C ALA A 3 -1.64 8.32 11.33
N GLN A 4 -1.87 9.53 11.90
CA GLN A 4 -2.25 9.69 13.32
C GLN A 4 -3.77 9.56 13.55
N LEU A 5 -4.57 9.61 12.49
CA LEU A 5 -6.02 9.38 12.51
C LEU A 5 -6.39 7.97 12.03
N GLY A 6 -5.40 7.18 11.60
CA GLY A 6 -5.57 5.79 11.18
C GLY A 6 -5.86 4.89 12.37
N THR A 7 -7.14 4.66 12.65
CA THR A 7 -7.55 3.48 13.43
C THR A 7 -7.42 2.25 12.54
N ALA A 8 -7.25 1.06 13.14
CA ALA A 8 -7.08 -0.18 12.38
C ALA A 8 -8.19 -0.40 11.33
N PRO A 9 -9.49 -0.17 11.63
CA PRO A 9 -10.55 -0.31 10.62
C PRO A 9 -10.41 0.67 9.44
N HIS A 10 -10.02 1.92 9.70
CA HIS A 10 -9.85 2.91 8.64
C HIS A 10 -8.65 2.58 7.74
N LEU A 11 -7.57 2.04 8.31
CA LEU A 11 -6.41 1.60 7.53
C LEU A 11 -6.78 0.40 6.65
N VAL A 12 -7.46 -0.61 7.19
CA VAL A 12 -7.88 -1.78 6.39
C VAL A 12 -8.82 -1.35 5.26
N ASN A 13 -9.82 -0.50 5.54
CA ASN A 13 -10.73 -0.02 4.51
C ASN A 13 -10.01 0.81 3.43
N TYR A 14 -8.99 1.59 3.82
CA TYR A 14 -8.16 2.29 2.85
C TYR A 14 -7.37 1.31 1.97
N LEU A 15 -6.76 0.28 2.56
CA LEU A 15 -5.99 -0.72 1.82
C LEU A 15 -6.87 -1.51 0.85
N ASN A 16 -8.03 -1.99 1.31
CA ASN A 16 -9.01 -2.68 0.47
C ASN A 16 -9.48 -1.76 -0.66
N GLY A 17 -9.78 -0.50 -0.34
CA GLY A 17 -10.23 0.48 -1.32
C GLY A 17 -9.20 0.78 -2.41
N VAL A 18 -7.92 0.93 -2.05
CA VAL A 18 -6.83 1.17 -3.02
C VAL A 18 -6.55 -0.07 -3.85
N SER A 19 -6.50 -1.25 -3.24
CA SER A 19 -6.32 -2.52 -3.96
C SER A 19 -7.48 -2.77 -4.95
N SER A 20 -8.71 -2.54 -4.51
CA SER A 20 -9.90 -2.63 -5.37
C SER A 20 -9.85 -1.64 -6.54
N LEU A 21 -9.42 -0.40 -6.29
CA LEU A 21 -9.26 0.60 -7.36
C LEU A 21 -8.23 0.16 -8.42
N LEU A 22 -7.12 -0.45 -7.99
CA LEU A 22 -6.07 -0.94 -8.89
C LEU A 22 -6.53 -2.17 -9.69
N ARG A 23 -7.26 -3.10 -9.07
CA ARG A 23 -7.68 -4.36 -9.68
C ARG A 23 -8.94 -4.23 -10.55
N HIS A 24 -9.90 -3.42 -10.10
CA HIS A 24 -11.26 -3.39 -10.67
C HIS A 24 -11.69 -1.99 -11.13
N GLY A 25 -10.89 -0.96 -10.88
CA GLY A 25 -11.31 0.43 -11.05
C GLY A 25 -12.24 0.92 -9.94
N LEU A 26 -12.88 2.08 -10.16
CA LEU A 26 -13.79 2.69 -9.20
C LEU A 26 -15.09 1.87 -9.10
N THR A 27 -15.06 0.87 -8.22
CA THR A 27 -16.15 -0.07 -7.93
C THR A 27 -16.32 -0.28 -6.43
N SER A 28 -17.41 -0.90 -6.03
CA SER A 28 -17.61 -1.38 -4.65
C SER A 28 -17.15 -2.83 -4.47
N CYS A 29 -16.43 -3.42 -5.44
CA CYS A 29 -15.89 -4.78 -5.30
C CYS A 29 -14.77 -4.79 -4.27
N ASP A 30 -14.60 -5.89 -3.52
CA ASP A 30 -13.54 -6.03 -2.50
C ASP A 30 -13.44 -4.83 -1.54
N ASP A 31 -14.59 -4.33 -1.07
CA ASP A 31 -14.71 -3.13 -0.23
C ASP A 31 -14.12 -1.84 -0.85
N GLY A 32 -14.23 -1.73 -2.18
CA GLY A 32 -13.75 -0.61 -2.99
C GLY A 32 -14.44 0.74 -2.73
N PHE A 33 -13.84 1.81 -3.25
CA PHE A 33 -14.31 3.19 -3.05
C PHE A 33 -15.57 3.58 -3.88
N GLY A 34 -16.02 2.72 -4.79
CA GLY A 34 -17.14 3.00 -5.68
C GLY A 34 -18.52 2.81 -5.03
N SER A 35 -19.56 3.27 -5.71
CA SER A 35 -20.93 3.16 -5.19
C SER A 35 -21.45 1.71 -5.20
N ALA A 36 -22.04 1.26 -4.09
CA ALA A 36 -22.76 -0.02 -3.99
C ALA A 36 -24.17 0.02 -4.63
N SER A 37 -24.63 1.18 -5.11
CA SER A 37 -25.98 1.36 -5.67
C SER A 37 -26.17 0.77 -7.07
N ARG A 38 -25.09 0.31 -7.72
CA ARG A 38 -25.12 -0.40 -9.00
C ARG A 38 -24.71 -1.85 -8.79
N MET A 39 -25.39 -2.78 -9.48
CA MET A 39 -24.93 -4.17 -9.52
C MET A 39 -23.54 -4.21 -10.15
N ARG A 40 -22.56 -4.69 -9.38
CA ARG A 40 -21.19 -4.93 -9.86
C ARG A 40 -21.01 -6.40 -10.16
N ASN A 41 -20.13 -6.71 -11.11
CA ASN A 41 -19.77 -8.09 -11.43
C ASN A 41 -18.41 -8.44 -10.79
N CYS A 42 -18.35 -8.43 -9.45
CA CYS A 42 -17.10 -8.64 -8.70
C CYS A 42 -16.54 -10.06 -8.82
N GLY A 43 -17.30 -11.01 -9.37
CA GLY A 43 -16.82 -12.35 -9.70
C GLY A 43 -16.15 -12.46 -11.07
N ASN A 44 -16.06 -11.36 -11.82
CA ASN A 44 -15.46 -11.32 -13.15
C ASN A 44 -14.17 -10.49 -13.12
N PRO A 45 -13.02 -11.03 -13.58
CA PRO A 45 -11.76 -10.30 -13.65
C PRO A 45 -11.82 -9.05 -14.56
N SER A 46 -12.89 -8.86 -15.33
CA SER A 46 -13.16 -7.66 -16.14
C SER A 46 -14.25 -6.78 -15.50
N ALA A 47 -14.23 -6.62 -14.17
CA ALA A 47 -15.12 -5.72 -13.45
C ALA A 47 -15.00 -4.25 -13.94
N GLU A 48 -13.92 -3.92 -14.65
CA GLU A 48 -13.70 -2.63 -15.33
C GLU A 48 -14.89 -2.16 -16.19
N GLY A 49 -15.56 -3.07 -16.90
CA GLY A 49 -16.74 -2.72 -17.73
C GLY A 49 -17.95 -2.27 -16.90
N PHE A 50 -17.94 -2.55 -15.61
CA PHE A 50 -18.93 -2.13 -14.63
C PHE A 50 -18.36 -1.10 -13.64
N ALA A 51 -17.14 -0.63 -13.85
CA ALA A 51 -16.54 0.41 -13.04
C ALA A 51 -17.08 1.78 -13.45
N ASP A 52 -17.22 2.68 -12.47
CA ASP A 52 -17.59 4.06 -12.75
C ASP A 52 -16.39 4.87 -13.30
N GLY A 53 -15.19 4.30 -13.24
CA GLY A 53 -13.95 4.81 -13.81
C GLY A 53 -12.81 3.81 -13.64
N ALA A 54 -11.75 3.95 -14.43
CA ALA A 54 -10.58 3.08 -14.36
C ALA A 54 -9.29 3.89 -14.54
N LEU A 55 -8.17 3.35 -14.07
CA LEU A 55 -6.86 3.92 -14.31
C LEU A 55 -6.46 3.65 -15.77
N SER A 56 -6.00 4.69 -16.47
CA SER A 56 -5.67 4.61 -17.90
C SER A 56 -4.19 4.85 -18.19
N TRP A 57 -3.39 5.13 -17.16
CA TRP A 57 -1.96 5.29 -17.33
C TRP A 57 -1.32 3.95 -17.71
N ALA A 58 -0.40 3.99 -18.67
CA ALA A 58 0.39 2.85 -19.08
C ALA A 58 1.87 3.26 -19.15
N PRO A 59 2.80 2.36 -18.80
CA PRO A 59 4.22 2.64 -18.88
C PRO A 59 4.67 2.86 -20.32
N ARG A 60 5.70 3.70 -20.49
CA ARG A 60 6.37 3.88 -21.77
C ARG A 60 7.54 2.91 -21.92
N SER A 61 8.16 2.51 -20.81
CA SER A 61 9.18 1.47 -20.81
C SER A 61 8.59 0.09 -21.07
N ALA A 62 9.39 -0.76 -21.70
CA ALA A 62 9.03 -2.15 -21.99
C ALA A 62 9.68 -3.16 -21.02
N ASP A 63 10.62 -2.71 -20.19
CA ASP A 63 11.38 -3.49 -19.22
C ASP A 63 10.95 -3.17 -17.78
N ALA A 64 11.09 -4.15 -16.89
CA ALA A 64 10.64 -4.05 -15.50
C ALA A 64 11.29 -2.89 -14.72
N ALA A 65 12.60 -2.67 -14.92
CA ALA A 65 13.32 -1.61 -14.26
C ALA A 65 12.79 -0.22 -14.66
N GLY A 66 12.59 0.02 -15.95
CA GLY A 66 12.00 1.27 -16.43
C GLY A 66 10.56 1.48 -15.97
N VAL A 67 9.74 0.42 -15.90
CA VAL A 67 8.38 0.49 -15.35
C VAL A 67 8.41 0.88 -13.87
N ALA A 68 9.29 0.26 -13.08
CA ALA A 68 9.44 0.58 -11.66
C ALA A 68 9.92 2.04 -11.44
N GLU A 69 10.81 2.55 -12.29
CA GLU A 69 11.24 3.95 -12.27
C GLU A 69 10.08 4.91 -12.58
N GLU A 70 9.30 4.63 -13.62
CA GLU A 70 8.13 5.45 -13.98
C GLU A 70 7.09 5.46 -12.86
N LEU A 71 6.79 4.31 -12.25
CA LEU A 71 5.88 4.20 -11.11
C LEU A 71 6.40 4.93 -9.86
N SER A 72 7.71 4.84 -9.58
CA SER A 72 8.35 5.59 -8.51
C SER A 72 8.12 7.09 -8.67
N VAL A 73 8.29 7.63 -9.89
CA VAL A 73 8.01 9.04 -10.18
C VAL A 73 6.53 9.35 -10.01
N LEU A 74 5.64 8.56 -10.59
CA LEU A 74 4.20 8.82 -10.60
C LEU A 74 3.59 8.81 -9.19
N LEU A 75 3.94 7.81 -8.39
CA LEU A 75 3.27 7.54 -7.12
C LEU A 75 4.02 8.15 -5.93
N THR A 76 5.35 8.26 -6.01
CA THR A 76 6.18 8.74 -4.87
C THR A 76 6.95 10.02 -5.17
N ALA A 77 6.74 10.64 -6.35
CA ALA A 77 7.56 11.75 -6.85
C ALA A 77 9.07 11.42 -6.87
N GLY A 78 9.41 10.16 -7.16
CA GLY A 78 10.79 9.68 -7.27
C GLY A 78 11.47 9.38 -5.94
N ARG A 79 10.72 9.29 -4.84
CA ARG A 79 11.28 9.08 -3.48
C ARG A 79 11.40 7.61 -3.09
N LEU A 80 10.92 6.68 -3.92
CA LEU A 80 10.97 5.26 -3.63
C LEU A 80 12.42 4.82 -3.38
N ASN A 81 12.67 4.20 -2.22
CA ASN A 81 14.01 3.74 -1.90
C ASN A 81 14.42 2.54 -2.77
N ALA A 82 15.72 2.29 -2.91
CA ALA A 82 16.24 1.24 -3.80
C ALA A 82 15.78 -0.18 -3.46
N ALA A 83 15.57 -0.50 -2.17
CA ALA A 83 15.09 -1.83 -1.77
C ALA A 83 13.62 -2.04 -2.17
N ASN A 84 12.77 -1.01 -1.98
CA ASN A 84 11.38 -1.05 -2.41
C ASN A 84 11.28 -1.03 -3.94
N ALA A 85 12.15 -0.28 -4.63
CA ALA A 85 12.21 -0.26 -6.09
C ALA A 85 12.54 -1.65 -6.66
N GLN A 86 13.48 -2.38 -6.04
CA GLN A 86 13.80 -3.75 -6.44
C GLN A 86 12.60 -4.70 -6.26
N LEU A 87 11.88 -4.60 -5.14
CA LEU A 87 10.67 -5.42 -4.92
C LEU A 87 9.58 -5.16 -5.96
N VAL A 88 9.41 -3.89 -6.36
CA VAL A 88 8.44 -3.50 -7.40
C VAL A 88 8.86 -4.04 -8.77
N GLU A 89 10.14 -3.96 -9.12
CA GLU A 89 10.69 -4.53 -10.35
C GLU A 89 10.52 -6.05 -10.39
N ASP A 90 10.91 -6.73 -9.31
CA ASP A 90 10.84 -8.19 -9.19
C ASP A 90 9.38 -8.67 -9.31
N GLU A 91 8.43 -8.00 -8.65
CA GLU A 91 7.01 -8.32 -8.71
C GLU A 91 6.43 -8.11 -10.11
N TYR A 92 6.75 -6.98 -10.76
CA TYR A 92 6.31 -6.72 -12.13
C TYR A 92 6.78 -7.83 -13.07
N PHE A 93 8.03 -8.27 -12.93
CA PHE A 93 8.60 -9.35 -13.71
C PHE A 93 7.98 -10.71 -13.39
N PHE A 94 7.77 -11.02 -12.11
CA PHE A 94 7.22 -12.29 -11.63
C PHE A 94 5.80 -12.54 -12.16
N GLU A 95 4.98 -11.50 -12.21
CA GLU A 95 3.61 -11.53 -12.77
C GLU A 95 3.59 -11.61 -14.31
N GLY A 96 4.75 -11.66 -14.97
CA GLY A 96 4.87 -11.73 -16.43
C GLY A 96 4.70 -10.37 -17.13
N GLY A 97 4.75 -9.27 -16.37
CA GLY A 97 4.60 -7.91 -16.88
C GLY A 97 3.18 -7.56 -17.33
N GLY A 98 3.08 -6.63 -18.29
CA GLY A 98 1.79 -6.17 -18.82
C GLY A 98 0.89 -5.54 -17.74
N VAL A 99 -0.42 -5.75 -17.86
CA VAL A 99 -1.42 -5.18 -16.94
C VAL A 99 -1.36 -5.85 -15.57
N SER A 100 -1.21 -7.19 -15.49
CA SER A 100 -1.14 -7.91 -14.21
C SER A 100 0.05 -7.44 -13.38
N GLY A 101 1.24 -7.43 -13.99
CA GLY A 101 2.45 -6.94 -13.32
C GLY A 101 2.34 -5.46 -12.95
N LEU A 102 1.70 -4.63 -13.79
CA LEU A 102 1.48 -3.22 -13.47
C LEU A 102 0.59 -3.05 -12.22
N VAL A 103 -0.50 -3.82 -12.12
CA VAL A 103 -1.41 -3.77 -10.97
C VAL A 103 -0.69 -4.21 -9.70
N SER A 104 0.00 -5.35 -9.71
CA SER A 104 0.72 -5.86 -8.53
C SER A 104 1.86 -4.93 -8.10
N ALA A 105 2.64 -4.41 -9.04
CA ALA A 105 3.72 -3.46 -8.77
C ALA A 105 3.19 -2.15 -8.15
N ALA A 106 2.07 -1.62 -8.67
CA ALA A 106 1.43 -0.42 -8.12
C ALA A 106 0.87 -0.67 -6.70
N GLU A 107 0.28 -1.84 -6.45
CA GLU A 107 -0.20 -2.21 -5.10
C GLU A 107 0.94 -2.16 -4.08
N LEU A 108 2.10 -2.73 -4.39
CA LEU A 108 3.27 -2.67 -3.50
C LEU A 108 3.68 -1.23 -3.16
N ILE A 109 3.67 -0.32 -4.15
CA ILE A 109 4.03 1.08 -3.92
C ILE A 109 3.00 1.78 -3.04
N THR A 110 1.70 1.49 -3.21
CA THR A 110 0.66 2.13 -2.39
C THR A 110 0.71 1.75 -0.91
N LEU A 111 1.35 0.62 -0.60
CA LEU A 111 1.66 0.18 0.77
C LEU A 111 2.96 0.78 1.32
N ALA A 112 3.78 1.38 0.46
CA ALA A 112 5.08 1.88 0.83
C ALA A 112 4.97 3.21 1.63
N PRO A 113 5.79 3.40 2.68
CA PRO A 113 5.83 4.66 3.44
C PRO A 113 6.04 5.91 2.57
N GLU A 114 6.73 5.77 1.44
CA GLU A 114 7.04 6.85 0.49
C GLU A 114 5.79 7.37 -0.26
N PHE A 115 4.75 6.54 -0.38
CA PHE A 115 3.45 6.89 -0.94
C PHE A 115 2.55 7.53 0.11
N VAL A 116 2.39 6.86 1.26
CA VAL A 116 1.46 7.30 2.33
C VAL A 116 1.99 8.47 3.16
N SER A 117 3.26 8.84 3.02
CA SER A 117 3.84 9.99 3.70
C SER A 117 4.53 10.95 2.73
N ALA A 118 4.14 12.22 2.80
CA ALA A 118 4.81 13.31 2.08
C ALA A 118 6.10 13.78 2.78
N ALA A 119 6.40 13.28 3.98
CA ALA A 119 7.55 13.71 4.76
C ALA A 119 8.82 12.98 4.32
N HIS A 120 9.83 13.73 3.90
CA HIS A 120 11.14 13.19 3.58
C HIS A 120 11.86 12.77 4.87
N ASN A 121 11.68 11.52 5.29
CA ASN A 121 12.43 10.95 6.41
C ASN A 121 13.78 10.46 5.91
N ALA A 122 14.73 11.36 5.68
CA ALA A 122 16.11 10.96 5.41
C ALA A 122 16.63 10.17 6.63
N PRO A 123 17.15 8.94 6.46
CA PRO A 123 17.75 8.19 7.55
C PRO A 123 18.94 9.00 8.10
N ALA A 124 18.76 9.62 9.27
CA ALA A 124 19.82 10.43 9.87
C ALA A 124 20.94 9.57 10.50
N ALA A 125 20.63 8.31 10.85
CA ALA A 125 21.56 7.35 11.43
C ALA A 125 21.02 5.90 11.32
N PRO A 126 21.89 4.87 11.38
CA PRO A 126 21.47 3.50 11.61
C PRO A 126 20.60 3.42 12.86
N ARG A 127 19.54 2.61 12.83
CA ARG A 127 18.72 2.32 14.02
C ARG A 127 19.65 1.84 15.14
N ALA A 128 19.62 2.53 16.28
CA ALA A 128 20.41 2.13 17.45
C ALA A 128 20.12 0.67 17.79
N GLN A 129 21.16 -0.13 18.02
CA GLN A 129 20.98 -1.51 18.46
C GLN A 129 20.11 -1.54 19.72
N LYS A 130 19.10 -2.41 19.72
CA LYS A 130 18.24 -2.60 20.88
C LYS A 130 19.12 -3.08 22.02
N ARG A 131 19.40 -2.20 22.99
CA ARG A 131 20.20 -2.55 24.15
C ARG A 131 19.41 -3.59 24.94
N VAL A 132 19.92 -4.82 24.99
CA VAL A 132 19.38 -5.84 25.87
C VAL A 132 19.71 -5.38 27.29
N VAL A 133 18.71 -4.86 27.99
CA VAL A 133 18.85 -4.52 29.41
C VAL A 133 18.53 -5.80 30.17
N GLU A 134 19.53 -6.34 30.86
CA GLU A 134 19.29 -7.45 31.79
C GLU A 134 18.31 -6.99 32.88
N SER A 135 17.34 -7.86 33.19
CA SER A 135 16.37 -7.59 34.25
C SER A 135 17.10 -7.37 35.57
N SER A 136 16.87 -6.23 36.23
CA SER A 136 17.51 -5.93 37.52
C SER A 136 16.92 -6.74 38.70
N GLY A 137 16.06 -7.73 38.43
CA GLY A 137 15.44 -8.60 39.44
C GLY A 137 14.54 -7.91 40.45
N ARG A 138 14.26 -6.61 40.27
CA ARG A 138 13.45 -5.83 41.22
C ARG A 138 11.97 -6.08 40.96
N PRO A 139 11.15 -6.28 42.02
CA PRO A 139 9.70 -6.31 41.86
C PRO A 139 9.24 -4.96 41.29
N TYR A 140 8.53 -5.00 40.17
CA TYR A 140 8.02 -3.82 39.49
C TYR A 140 6.51 -3.99 39.26
N LYS A 141 5.77 -2.89 39.38
CA LYS A 141 4.36 -2.82 38.98
C LYS A 141 4.31 -2.19 37.60
N VAL A 142 3.69 -2.86 36.65
CA VAL A 142 3.45 -2.32 35.30
C VAL A 142 1.99 -1.93 35.20
N ALA A 143 1.74 -0.70 34.75
CA ALA A 143 0.47 -0.34 34.16
C ALA A 143 0.56 -0.68 32.66
N ILE A 144 -0.10 -1.75 32.23
CA ILE A 144 -0.25 -2.06 30.82
C ILE A 144 -1.47 -1.26 30.34
N VAL A 145 -1.23 -0.16 29.64
CA VAL A 145 -2.29 0.59 28.97
C VAL A 145 -2.49 -0.02 27.60
N LEU A 146 -3.49 -0.89 27.46
CA LEU A 146 -3.99 -1.27 26.14
C LEU A 146 -4.82 -0.12 25.59
N PHE A 147 -4.34 0.50 24.51
CA PHE A 147 -5.17 1.38 23.69
C PHE A 147 -6.04 0.51 22.77
N LEU A 148 -7.24 0.18 23.23
CA LEU A 148 -8.27 -0.48 22.43
C LEU A 148 -9.05 0.57 21.60
N ASN A 149 -8.36 1.26 20.68
CA ASN A 149 -9.04 2.13 19.71
C ASN A 149 -9.44 1.34 18.47
N GLY A 150 -10.55 0.60 18.60
CA GLY A 150 -11.22 -0.11 17.51
C GLY A 150 -11.78 -1.46 17.96
N GLY A 151 -13.02 -1.45 18.45
CA GLY A 151 -13.75 -2.67 18.79
C GLY A 151 -14.08 -3.48 17.55
N ALA A 152 -13.78 -4.78 17.62
CA ALA A 152 -14.46 -5.78 16.83
C ALA A 152 -15.75 -6.16 17.58
N ASP A 153 -16.87 -5.59 17.15
CA ASP A 153 -18.21 -6.20 17.17
C ASP A 153 -18.90 -5.79 15.86
#